data_AF-A0A8T4T8C2-F1
#
_entry.id   AF-A0A8T4T8C2-F1
#
_cell.length_a   1.000
_cell.length_b   1.000
_cell.length_c   1.000
_cell.angle_alpha   90.00
_cell.angle_beta   90.00
_cell.angle_gamma   90.00
#
_symmetry.space_group_name_H-M   'P 1'
#
loop_
_entity.id
_entity.type
_entity.pdbx_description
1 polymer ?
#
loop_
_entity_poly.entity_id
_entity_poly.type
_entity_poly.pdbx_seq_one_letter_code
_entity_poly.pdbx_strand_id
1 'polypeptide(L)'
;MDKRGIELQFHWIFVMVAGALILVFFISVANKQSALSQERLQLTLASDVENIFTGAIVSRGAAQRLPIPPQGLSFECSQGCDCRFMVGKAARPFGDKPLFAPSELKDQDVVVWALELKLPYRVTNLLYLTNPNVKYYLVDPKEGPLQSLHAQFVKSIPPLIHYDNITLDEIPSLQSEDYPFTKFIFFDSNPSFSPPSLDGSFRREEFSAVKLDSQGINFYRNSGSNFVQDGYVPWTGMASAFAAMFAQDRVMYECSMQTVFRKLSYLSGIYSGRAKVLSENAVETGRLLCAYEGDDAVLGLLERQNVAANKVRQGVKSNDLRELTDLASRLEAKNRELVQQSCAGVF
;
A
#
# COMPACT_ATOMS: atom_id res chain seq x y z
N MET A 1 -11.33 65.11 -55.35
CA MET A 1 -11.56 64.16 -54.24
C MET A 1 -10.68 62.96 -54.49
N ASP A 2 -9.65 62.81 -53.66
CA ASP A 2 -8.48 61.98 -53.91
C ASP A 2 -8.78 60.52 -53.53
N LYS A 3 -9.17 59.69 -54.51
CA LYS A 3 -9.54 58.28 -54.29
C LYS A 3 -8.35 57.40 -53.86
N ARG A 4 -7.11 57.86 -54.06
CA ARG A 4 -5.88 57.10 -53.75
C ARG A 4 -5.54 57.06 -52.25
N GLY A 5 -5.91 58.08 -51.48
CA GLY A 5 -5.63 58.12 -50.04
C GLY A 5 -6.45 57.11 -49.22
N ILE A 6 -7.66 56.81 -49.69
CA ILE A 6 -8.58 55.86 -49.03
C ILE A 6 -8.13 54.41 -49.29
N GLU A 7 -7.73 54.07 -50.52
CA GLU A 7 -7.24 52.72 -50.85
C GLU A 7 -5.99 52.31 -50.06
N LEU A 8 -5.07 53.25 -49.81
CA LEU A 8 -3.85 52.99 -49.06
C LEU A 8 -4.15 52.66 -47.58
N GLN A 9 -5.12 53.36 -46.96
CA GLN A 9 -5.52 53.09 -45.57
C GLN A 9 -6.21 51.73 -45.41
N PHE A 10 -7.05 51.31 -46.37
CA PHE A 10 -7.69 50.00 -46.33
C PHE A 10 -6.69 48.84 -46.45
N HIS A 11 -5.61 49.01 -47.22
CA HIS A 11 -4.56 47.97 -47.33
C HIS A 11 -3.85 47.73 -45.99
N TRP A 12 -3.48 48.80 -45.27
CA TRP A 12 -2.83 48.67 -43.97
C TRP A 12 -3.74 48.09 -42.88
N ILE A 13 -5.04 48.43 -42.91
CA ILE A 13 -6.03 47.80 -42.01
C ILE A 13 -6.13 46.30 -42.32
N PHE A 14 -6.19 45.91 -43.60
CA PHE A 14 -6.24 44.51 -44.00
C PHE A 14 -5.00 43.74 -43.55
N VAL A 15 -3.81 44.33 -43.73
CA VAL A 15 -2.53 43.73 -43.27
C VAL A 15 -2.50 43.58 -41.75
N MET A 16 -2.97 44.57 -40.99
CA MET A 16 -3.04 44.46 -39.52
C MET A 16 -4.04 43.39 -39.06
N VAL A 17 -5.21 43.30 -39.68
CA VAL A 17 -6.22 42.26 -39.35
C VAL A 17 -5.69 40.88 -39.69
N ALA A 18 -5.09 40.70 -40.87
CA ALA A 18 -4.48 39.43 -41.26
C ALA A 18 -3.33 39.04 -40.31
N GLY A 19 -2.47 39.98 -39.94
CA GLY A 19 -1.40 39.77 -38.96
C GLY A 19 -1.92 39.37 -37.58
N ALA A 20 -2.98 40.03 -37.09
CA ALA A 20 -3.61 39.69 -35.82
C ALA A 20 -4.23 38.28 -35.85
N LEU A 21 -4.91 37.90 -36.94
CA LEU A 21 -5.48 36.56 -37.09
C LEU A 21 -4.40 35.47 -37.10
N ILE A 22 -3.30 35.70 -37.83
CA ILE A 22 -2.15 34.79 -37.87
C ILE A 22 -1.50 34.68 -36.48
N LEU A 23 -1.34 35.79 -35.77
CA LEU A 23 -0.76 35.80 -34.43
C LEU A 23 -1.63 35.04 -33.41
N VAL A 24 -2.95 35.26 -33.44
CA VAL A 24 -3.90 34.49 -32.61
C VAL A 24 -3.84 33.00 -32.92
N PHE A 25 -3.73 32.63 -34.20
CA PHE A 25 -3.57 31.24 -34.61
C PHE A 25 -2.30 30.62 -34.01
N PHE A 26 -1.14 31.28 -34.13
CA PHE A 26 0.11 30.77 -33.57
C PHE A 26 0.09 30.70 -32.05
N ILE A 27 -0.52 31.66 -31.35
CA ILE A 27 -0.71 31.59 -29.89
C ILE A 27 -1.57 30.37 -29.51
N SER A 28 -2.66 30.13 -30.25
CA SER A 28 -3.53 28.98 -30.00
C SER A 28 -2.78 27.65 -30.21
N VAL A 29 -2.01 27.54 -31.29
CA VAL A 29 -1.20 26.35 -31.59
C VAL A 29 -0.12 26.15 -30.53
N ALA A 30 0.61 27.20 -30.14
CA ALA A 30 1.66 27.14 -29.12
C ALA A 30 1.11 26.69 -27.76
N ASN A 31 -0.02 27.25 -27.33
CA ASN A 31 -0.69 26.84 -26.09
C ASN A 31 -1.15 25.38 -26.15
N LYS A 32 -1.70 24.94 -27.28
CA LYS A 32 -2.13 23.54 -27.48
C LYS A 32 -0.95 22.57 -27.49
N GLN A 33 0.15 22.92 -28.15
CA GLN A 33 1.36 22.11 -28.20
C GLN A 33 2.01 22.00 -26.82
N SER A 34 2.07 23.10 -26.07
CA SER A 34 2.57 23.12 -24.69
C SER A 34 1.73 22.21 -23.78
N ALA A 35 0.40 22.31 -23.85
CA ALA A 35 -0.50 21.46 -23.09
C ALA A 35 -0.32 19.95 -23.40
N LEU A 36 -0.22 19.59 -24.68
CA LEU A 36 0.05 18.21 -25.09
C LEU A 36 1.42 17.72 -24.61
N SER A 37 2.43 18.59 -24.62
CA SER A 37 3.77 18.26 -24.13
C SER A 37 3.75 17.99 -22.62
N GLN A 38 3.03 18.79 -21.84
CA GLN A 38 2.89 18.59 -20.40
C GLN A 38 2.15 17.28 -20.07
N GLU A 39 1.10 16.96 -20.83
CA GLU A 39 0.37 15.69 -20.67
C GLU A 39 1.26 14.47 -20.97
N ARG A 40 2.04 14.52 -22.06
CA ARG A 40 3.00 13.46 -22.40
C ARG A 40 4.07 13.29 -21.33
N LEU A 41 4.56 14.39 -20.78
CA LEU A 41 5.53 14.36 -19.68
C LEU A 41 4.94 13.67 -18.45
N GLN A 42 3.72 14.05 -18.03
CA GLN A 42 3.04 13.41 -16.88
C GLN A 42 2.83 11.91 -17.09
N LEU A 43 2.44 11.48 -18.29
CA LEU A 43 2.29 10.05 -18.62
C LEU A 43 3.62 9.30 -18.56
N THR A 44 4.71 9.92 -18.99
CA THR A 44 6.06 9.35 -18.94
C THR A 44 6.50 9.21 -17.47
N LEU A 45 6.38 10.29 -16.69
CA LEU A 45 6.72 10.29 -15.27
C LEU A 45 5.91 9.26 -14.47
N ALA A 46 4.60 9.14 -14.74
CA ALA A 46 3.77 8.12 -14.10
C ALA A 46 4.24 6.70 -14.46
N SER A 47 4.67 6.47 -15.71
CA SER A 47 5.24 5.17 -16.12
C SER A 47 6.58 4.88 -15.45
N ASP A 48 7.43 5.89 -15.32
CA ASP A 48 8.74 5.75 -14.66
C ASP A 48 8.56 5.43 -13.17
N VAL A 49 7.64 6.13 -12.50
CA VAL A 49 7.26 5.84 -11.11
C VAL A 49 6.71 4.43 -10.96
N GLU A 50 5.85 3.96 -11.88
CA GLU A 50 5.36 2.57 -11.87
C GLU A 50 6.49 1.54 -11.98
N ASN A 51 7.44 1.79 -12.87
CA ASN A 51 8.62 0.94 -13.05
C ASN A 51 9.50 0.94 -11.80
N ILE A 52 9.69 2.10 -11.18
CA ILE A 52 10.42 2.24 -9.92
C ILE A 52 9.74 1.45 -8.81
N PHE A 53 8.40 1.53 -8.67
CA PHE A 53 7.67 0.74 -7.67
C PHE A 53 7.74 -0.77 -7.95
N THR A 54 7.76 -1.16 -9.23
CA THR A 54 7.97 -2.55 -9.65
C THR A 54 9.38 -3.04 -9.29
N GLY A 55 10.41 -2.20 -9.41
CA GLY A 55 11.76 -2.51 -8.95
C GLY A 55 11.86 -2.54 -7.43
N ALA A 56 11.21 -1.59 -6.74
CA ALA A 56 11.26 -1.49 -5.29
C ALA A 56 10.56 -2.66 -4.60
N ILE A 57 9.43 -3.14 -5.14
CA ILE A 57 8.72 -4.28 -4.54
C ILE A 57 9.52 -5.58 -4.62
N VAL A 58 10.45 -5.73 -5.57
CA VAL A 58 11.32 -6.92 -5.62
C VAL A 58 12.58 -6.79 -4.74
N SER A 59 12.89 -5.57 -4.27
CA SER A 59 14.00 -5.31 -3.35
C SER A 59 13.81 -6.00 -2.00
N ARG A 60 14.91 -6.40 -1.36
CA ARG A 60 14.89 -7.06 -0.05
C ARG A 60 15.07 -6.03 1.07
N GLY A 61 13.97 -5.70 1.76
CA GLY A 61 13.96 -5.22 3.16
C GLY A 61 14.51 -3.83 3.45
N ALA A 62 15.36 -3.25 2.61
CA ALA A 62 15.97 -1.96 2.86
C ALA A 62 15.00 -0.82 2.48
N ALA A 63 14.81 0.13 3.39
CA ALA A 63 14.22 1.41 3.05
C ALA A 63 15.21 2.23 2.21
N GLN A 64 14.70 2.93 1.21
CA GLN A 64 15.51 3.78 0.33
C GLN A 64 14.72 5.05 -0.05
N ARG A 65 15.45 6.13 -0.33
CA ARG A 65 14.85 7.36 -0.86
C ARG A 65 14.74 7.27 -2.37
N LEU A 66 13.62 7.71 -2.91
CA LEU A 66 13.34 7.79 -4.34
C LEU A 66 12.89 9.21 -4.66
N PRO A 67 13.54 9.89 -5.62
CA PRO A 67 13.11 11.20 -6.04
C PRO A 67 11.71 11.09 -6.67
N ILE A 68 10.86 12.05 -6.34
CA ILE A 68 9.51 12.13 -6.92
C ILE A 68 9.38 13.31 -7.87
N PRO A 69 8.44 13.24 -8.82
CA PRO A 69 8.10 14.37 -9.67
C PRO A 69 7.74 15.62 -8.84
N PRO A 70 8.07 16.84 -9.31
CA PRO A 70 7.72 18.07 -8.62
C PRO A 70 6.22 18.27 -8.37
N GLN A 71 5.37 17.60 -9.14
CA GLN A 71 3.92 17.63 -8.98
C GLN A 71 3.43 16.79 -7.79
N GLY A 72 4.31 16.03 -7.13
CA GLY A 72 3.94 15.07 -6.11
C GLY A 72 3.32 13.80 -6.68
N LEU A 73 2.99 12.89 -5.77
CA LEU A 73 2.23 11.67 -6.00
C LEU A 73 0.97 11.72 -5.15
N SER A 74 -0.17 11.39 -5.73
CA SER A 74 -1.39 11.16 -4.95
C SER A 74 -1.88 9.73 -5.13
N PHE A 75 -2.51 9.19 -4.09
CA PHE A 75 -2.94 7.81 -4.00
C PHE A 75 -4.41 7.75 -3.60
N GLU A 76 -5.17 6.92 -4.30
CA GLU A 76 -6.59 6.76 -4.02
C GLU A 76 -7.02 5.30 -4.27
N CYS A 77 -7.99 4.85 -3.48
CA CYS A 77 -8.64 3.56 -3.64
C CYS A 77 -10.15 3.72 -3.53
N SER A 78 -10.88 3.03 -4.40
CA SER A 78 -12.34 2.94 -4.30
C SER A 78 -12.77 1.68 -3.54
N GLN A 79 -14.02 1.64 -3.08
CA GLN A 79 -14.62 0.45 -2.44
C GLN A 79 -14.62 -0.80 -3.34
N GLY A 80 -14.51 -0.62 -4.67
CA GLY A 80 -14.35 -1.72 -5.63
C GLY A 80 -12.92 -2.23 -5.79
N CYS A 81 -11.98 -1.76 -4.95
CA CYS A 81 -10.56 -2.04 -5.04
C CYS A 81 -9.89 -1.64 -6.36
N ASP A 82 -10.44 -0.61 -7.00
CA ASP A 82 -9.71 0.15 -8.01
C ASP A 82 -8.82 1.16 -7.29
N CYS A 83 -7.56 0.79 -7.11
CA CYS A 83 -6.52 1.59 -6.50
C CYS A 83 -5.56 2.12 -7.55
N ARG A 84 -5.28 3.43 -7.50
CA ARG A 84 -4.43 4.12 -8.45
C ARG A 84 -3.56 5.17 -7.76
N PHE A 85 -2.40 5.41 -8.35
CA PHE A 85 -1.60 6.58 -8.04
C PHE A 85 -1.64 7.55 -9.22
N MET A 86 -1.43 8.84 -8.95
CA MET A 86 -1.45 9.89 -9.96
C MET A 86 -0.18 10.74 -9.90
N VAL A 87 0.30 11.13 -11.08
CA VAL A 87 1.33 12.16 -11.27
C VAL A 87 0.69 13.29 -12.07
N GLY A 88 0.33 14.39 -11.41
CA GLY A 88 -0.51 15.41 -12.02
C GLY A 88 -1.87 14.83 -12.42
N LYS A 89 -2.16 14.76 -13.73
CA LYS A 89 -3.41 14.19 -14.27
C LYS A 89 -3.27 12.74 -14.75
N ALA A 90 -2.04 12.22 -14.82
CA ALA A 90 -1.78 10.88 -15.31
C ALA A 90 -2.00 9.86 -14.18
N ALA A 91 -2.99 8.99 -14.34
CA ALA A 91 -3.27 7.91 -13.39
C ALA A 91 -2.63 6.58 -13.84
N ARG A 92 -2.20 5.79 -12.86
CA ARG A 92 -1.71 4.42 -13.03
C ARG A 92 -2.31 3.52 -11.95
N PRO A 93 -2.85 2.35 -12.30
CA PRO A 93 -3.36 1.42 -11.30
C PRO A 93 -2.20 0.84 -10.47
N PHE A 94 -2.48 0.42 -9.24
CA PHE A 94 -1.51 -0.35 -8.45
C PHE A 94 -1.20 -1.71 -9.11
N GLY A 95 -2.15 -2.24 -9.89
CA GLY A 95 -2.03 -3.53 -10.56
C GLY A 95 -1.93 -4.67 -9.54
N ASP A 96 -0.88 -5.49 -9.65
CA ASP A 96 -0.58 -6.59 -8.72
C ASP A 96 0.35 -6.18 -7.57
N LYS A 97 0.50 -4.89 -7.27
CA LYS A 97 1.40 -4.39 -6.23
C LYS A 97 0.62 -4.06 -4.95
N PRO A 98 0.80 -4.80 -3.84
CA PRO A 98 0.27 -4.40 -2.54
C PRO A 98 1.02 -3.17 -2.01
N LEU A 99 0.45 -2.00 -2.29
CA LEU A 99 1.05 -0.69 -2.03
C LEU A 99 0.27 0.02 -0.93
N PHE A 100 0.98 0.63 0.01
CA PHE A 100 0.41 1.37 1.13
C PHE A 100 1.12 2.72 1.25
N ALA A 101 0.35 3.80 1.15
CA ALA A 101 0.84 5.18 1.15
C ALA A 101 -0.24 6.11 1.74
N PRO A 102 0.13 7.29 2.25
CA PRO A 102 -0.84 8.36 2.51
C PRO A 102 -1.47 8.87 1.20
N SER A 103 -2.48 9.73 1.31
CA SER A 103 -3.21 10.32 0.18
C SER A 103 -2.33 11.11 -0.76
N GLU A 104 -1.30 11.78 -0.24
CA GLU A 104 -0.38 12.62 -1.01
C GLU A 104 1.05 12.53 -0.47
N LEU A 105 2.03 12.52 -1.38
CA LEU A 105 3.45 12.65 -1.11
C LEU A 105 4.03 13.73 -2.04
N LYS A 106 4.46 14.86 -1.48
CA LYS A 106 4.99 16.01 -2.21
C LYS A 106 6.18 16.65 -1.51
N ASP A 107 6.89 17.51 -2.24
CA ASP A 107 7.98 18.39 -1.80
C ASP A 107 9.27 17.73 -1.29
N GLN A 108 9.26 16.43 -1.00
CA GLN A 108 10.39 15.66 -0.48
C GLN A 108 10.48 14.30 -1.17
N ASP A 109 11.69 13.76 -1.23
CA ASP A 109 11.94 12.39 -1.67
C ASP A 109 11.09 11.39 -0.90
N VAL A 110 10.55 10.41 -1.62
CA VAL A 110 9.73 9.37 -1.01
C VAL A 110 10.63 8.28 -0.47
N VAL A 111 10.41 7.92 0.80
CA VAL A 111 10.98 6.73 1.41
C VAL A 111 10.11 5.54 1.02
N VAL A 112 10.73 4.58 0.36
CA VAL A 112 10.09 3.32 -0.03
C VAL A 112 10.70 2.19 0.76
N TRP A 113 9.85 1.37 1.37
CA TRP A 113 10.25 0.23 2.17
C TRP A 113 9.46 -1.01 1.74
N ALA A 114 10.18 -2.06 1.33
CA ALA A 114 9.59 -3.33 0.91
C ALA A 114 9.80 -4.41 1.97
N LEU A 115 8.71 -4.91 2.56
CA LEU A 115 8.77 -5.93 3.60
C LEU A 115 8.09 -7.22 3.15
N GLU A 116 8.77 -8.34 3.34
CA GLU A 116 8.28 -9.65 2.90
C GLU A 116 7.13 -10.16 3.78
N LEU A 117 6.07 -10.63 3.14
CA LEU A 117 5.02 -11.40 3.81
C LEU A 117 5.14 -12.89 3.46
N LYS A 118 5.16 -13.73 4.50
CA LYS A 118 5.25 -15.20 4.41
C LYS A 118 4.04 -15.86 5.04
N LEU A 119 3.38 -16.76 4.30
CA LEU A 119 2.19 -17.50 4.76
C LEU A 119 2.03 -18.87 4.05
N PRO A 120 2.84 -19.90 4.35
CA PRO A 120 4.07 -19.92 5.14
C PRO A 120 5.33 -19.64 4.30
N TYR A 121 5.25 -19.83 3.00
CA TYR A 121 6.29 -19.44 2.04
C TYR A 121 6.11 -17.98 1.64
N ARG A 122 7.14 -17.41 1.00
CA ARG A 122 7.13 -16.05 0.48
C ARG A 122 5.95 -15.83 -0.47
N VAL A 123 5.04 -14.93 -0.13
CA VAL A 123 3.89 -14.58 -0.98
C VAL A 123 4.24 -13.42 -1.89
N THR A 124 4.62 -12.29 -1.29
CA THR A 124 5.00 -11.05 -1.97
C THR A 124 5.66 -10.14 -0.94
N ASN A 125 6.33 -9.09 -1.40
CA ASN A 125 6.64 -7.96 -0.52
C ASN A 125 5.44 -6.99 -0.50
N LEU A 126 5.22 -6.37 0.65
CA LEU A 126 4.35 -5.22 0.85
C LEU A 126 5.19 -3.95 0.66
N LEU A 127 4.71 -3.03 -0.16
CA LEU A 127 5.42 -1.80 -0.48
C LEU A 127 4.84 -0.64 0.32
N TYR A 128 5.63 -0.07 1.21
CA TYR A 128 5.27 1.09 2.01
C TYR A 128 5.91 2.34 1.44
N LEU A 129 5.14 3.43 1.34
CA LEU A 129 5.64 4.72 0.90
C LEU A 129 5.28 5.79 1.92
N THR A 130 6.25 6.65 2.19
CA THR A 130 6.09 7.82 3.04
C THR A 130 7.11 8.87 2.65
N ASN A 131 7.10 10.04 3.28
CA ASN A 131 8.18 11.01 3.18
C ASN A 131 8.29 11.81 4.49
N PRO A 132 9.32 12.67 4.65
CA PRO A 132 9.47 13.49 5.85
C PRO A 132 8.32 14.46 6.16
N ASN A 133 7.40 14.69 5.21
CA ASN A 133 6.22 15.54 5.41
C ASN A 133 5.02 14.77 5.98
N VAL A 134 5.18 13.49 6.33
CA VAL A 134 4.17 12.69 7.00
C VAL A 134 4.60 12.48 8.46
N LYS A 135 3.75 12.89 9.40
CA LYS A 135 4.02 12.74 10.83
C LYS A 135 3.42 11.45 11.36
N TYR A 136 4.24 10.62 12.00
CA TYR A 136 3.77 9.42 12.70
C TYR A 136 3.95 9.56 14.21
N TYR A 137 2.88 9.31 14.95
CA TYR A 137 2.91 9.16 16.40
C TYR A 137 2.67 7.69 16.77
N LEU A 138 3.65 7.06 17.41
CA LEU A 138 3.52 5.74 18.03
C LEU A 138 3.13 5.94 19.49
N VAL A 139 1.93 5.47 19.85
CA VAL A 139 1.39 5.65 21.20
C VAL A 139 1.76 4.44 22.06
N ASP A 140 2.64 4.66 23.02
CA ASP A 140 3.11 3.63 23.94
C ASP A 140 1.95 3.13 24.83
N PRO A 141 1.67 1.81 24.86
CA PRO A 141 0.66 1.24 25.76
C PRO A 141 0.98 1.39 27.25
N LYS A 142 2.19 1.86 27.62
CA LYS A 142 2.76 1.92 28.98
C LYS A 142 2.98 0.56 29.63
N GLU A 143 1.95 -0.28 29.70
CA GLU A 143 1.99 -1.63 30.26
C GLU A 143 1.02 -2.56 29.51
N GLY A 144 1.26 -3.87 29.59
CA GLY A 144 0.30 -4.88 29.13
C GLY A 144 0.80 -5.79 27.99
N PRO A 145 -0.08 -6.66 27.47
CA PRO A 145 0.30 -7.77 26.59
C PRO A 145 0.85 -7.31 25.24
N LEU A 146 0.59 -6.06 24.83
CA LEU A 146 1.04 -5.49 23.57
C LEU A 146 2.37 -4.72 23.67
N GLN A 147 2.99 -4.61 24.86
CA GLN A 147 4.28 -3.92 25.01
C GLN A 147 5.38 -4.58 24.17
N SER A 148 5.40 -5.92 24.13
CA SER A 148 6.36 -6.67 23.34
C SER A 148 6.15 -6.47 21.84
N LEU A 149 4.90 -6.35 21.40
CA LEU A 149 4.55 -6.03 20.02
C LEU A 149 5.00 -4.61 19.67
N HIS A 150 4.69 -3.62 20.52
CA HIS A 150 5.13 -2.24 20.34
C HIS A 150 6.66 -2.14 20.24
N ALA A 151 7.40 -2.77 21.16
CA ALA A 151 8.86 -2.76 21.15
C ALA A 151 9.45 -3.39 19.88
N GLN A 152 8.86 -4.50 19.40
CA GLN A 152 9.27 -5.12 18.13
C GLN A 152 8.94 -4.25 16.92
N PHE A 153 7.78 -3.58 16.95
CA PHE A 153 7.33 -2.67 15.91
C PHE A 153 8.31 -1.50 15.76
N VAL A 154 8.57 -0.78 16.86
CA VAL A 154 9.54 0.34 16.94
C VAL A 154 10.92 -0.09 16.45
N LYS A 155 11.43 -1.24 16.93
CA LYS A 155 12.76 -1.75 16.54
C LYS A 155 12.88 -2.07 15.04
N SER A 156 11.77 -2.41 14.39
CA SER A 156 11.76 -2.84 12.99
C SER A 156 11.54 -1.69 12.01
N ILE A 157 11.18 -0.49 12.48
CA ILE A 157 11.05 0.69 11.62
C ILE A 157 12.45 1.13 11.15
N PRO A 158 12.69 1.26 9.83
CA PRO A 158 13.96 1.74 9.31
C PRO A 158 14.28 3.18 9.74
N PRO A 159 15.56 3.54 9.93
CA PRO A 159 15.95 4.90 10.36
C PRO A 159 15.52 6.04 9.42
N LEU A 160 15.22 5.74 8.15
CA LEU A 160 14.73 6.71 7.18
C LEU A 160 13.28 7.14 7.44
N ILE A 161 12.54 6.40 8.27
CA ILE A 161 11.15 6.67 8.59
C ILE A 161 11.12 7.29 9.98
N HIS A 162 10.79 8.58 10.04
CA HIS A 162 10.70 9.31 11.30
C HIS A 162 9.35 9.05 11.97
N TYR A 163 9.36 8.95 13.30
CA TYR A 163 8.19 8.83 14.14
C TYR A 163 8.52 9.39 15.52
N ASP A 164 7.47 9.81 16.24
CA ASP A 164 7.58 10.22 17.64
C ASP A 164 6.86 9.20 18.53
N ASN A 165 7.53 8.80 19.61
CA ASN A 165 6.90 8.01 20.65
C ASN A 165 6.25 8.94 21.66
N ILE A 166 4.97 8.75 21.90
CA ILE A 166 4.17 9.51 22.86
C ILE A 166 3.36 8.56 23.73
N THR A 167 2.84 9.05 24.84
CA THR A 167 1.91 8.34 25.71
C THR A 167 0.48 8.81 25.49
N LEU A 168 -0.49 8.00 25.91
CA LEU A 168 -1.92 8.34 25.82
C LEU A 168 -2.28 9.68 26.48
N ASP A 169 -1.59 10.04 27.56
CA ASP A 169 -1.88 11.26 28.33
C ASP A 169 -1.38 12.54 27.66
N GLU A 170 -0.41 12.42 26.74
CA GLU A 170 0.15 13.58 26.02
C GLU A 170 -0.77 14.03 24.88
N ILE A 171 -1.58 13.12 24.33
CA ILE A 171 -2.42 13.34 23.13
C ILE A 171 -3.32 14.57 23.23
N PRO A 172 -4.09 14.78 24.32
CA PRO A 172 -4.98 15.94 24.40
C PRO A 172 -4.23 17.28 24.43
N SER A 173 -2.94 17.28 24.78
CA SER A 173 -2.09 18.48 24.85
C SER A 173 -1.19 18.68 23.62
N LEU A 174 -1.16 17.74 22.69
CA LEU A 174 -0.38 17.89 21.45
C LEU A 174 -0.93 19.05 20.62
N GLN A 175 -0.03 19.85 20.08
CA GLN A 175 -0.36 20.89 19.12
C GLN A 175 -0.01 20.42 17.71
N SER A 176 -0.82 20.85 16.74
CA SER A 176 -0.55 20.63 15.33
C SER A 176 0.76 21.36 14.93
N GLU A 177 1.56 20.68 14.09
CA GLU A 177 2.86 21.16 13.58
C GLU A 177 2.78 21.49 12.07
N ASP A 178 1.57 21.68 11.54
CA ASP A 178 1.27 21.97 10.13
C ASP A 178 1.76 20.90 9.13
N TYR A 179 1.80 19.63 9.52
CA TYR A 179 2.10 18.55 8.57
C TYR A 179 0.92 18.32 7.61
N PRO A 180 1.16 18.06 6.31
CA PRO A 180 0.12 17.69 5.36
C PRO A 180 -0.74 16.50 5.80
N PHE A 181 -0.13 15.54 6.51
CA PHE A 181 -0.83 14.37 7.03
C PHE A 181 -0.18 13.87 8.32
N THR A 182 -1.00 13.65 9.35
CA THR A 182 -0.57 13.12 10.65
C THR A 182 -1.28 11.79 10.94
N LYS A 183 -0.53 10.78 11.39
CA LYS A 183 -1.09 9.47 11.70
C LYS A 183 -0.69 8.95 13.06
N PHE A 184 -1.69 8.53 13.83
CA PHE A 184 -1.52 7.96 15.16
C PHE A 184 -1.66 6.44 15.12
N ILE A 185 -0.75 5.74 15.78
CA ILE A 185 -0.71 4.29 15.86
C ILE A 185 -0.81 3.90 17.34
N PHE A 186 -1.98 3.40 17.72
CA PHE A 186 -2.28 2.94 19.05
C PHE A 186 -2.05 1.44 19.16
N PHE A 187 -1.56 0.98 20.30
CA PHE A 187 -1.46 -0.43 20.65
C PHE A 187 -2.33 -0.69 21.86
N ASP A 188 -3.52 -1.28 21.69
CA ASP A 188 -4.44 -1.49 22.82
C ASP A 188 -5.35 -2.70 22.57
N SER A 189 -5.40 -3.61 23.54
CA SER A 189 -6.20 -4.84 23.49
C SER A 189 -7.65 -4.66 23.93
N ASN A 190 -8.02 -3.51 24.49
CA ASN A 190 -9.37 -3.19 24.93
C ASN A 190 -10.28 -2.98 23.70
N PRO A 191 -11.32 -3.80 23.50
CA PRO A 191 -12.24 -3.65 22.39
C PRO A 191 -13.01 -2.32 22.45
N SER A 192 -13.22 -1.78 23.65
CA SER A 192 -13.91 -0.50 23.89
C SER A 192 -12.98 0.71 23.87
N PHE A 193 -11.70 0.54 23.54
CA PHE A 193 -10.76 1.65 23.41
C PHE A 193 -11.24 2.65 22.35
N SER A 194 -11.26 3.92 22.72
CA SER A 194 -11.43 5.05 21.82
C SER A 194 -10.22 5.97 21.97
N PRO A 195 -9.59 6.39 20.86
CA PRO A 195 -8.55 7.41 20.89
C PRO A 195 -9.05 8.69 21.60
N PRO A 196 -8.21 9.34 22.41
CA PRO A 196 -8.52 10.65 22.99
C PRO A 196 -8.72 11.71 21.91
N SER A 197 -9.49 12.74 22.21
CA SER A 197 -9.60 13.93 21.35
C SER A 197 -8.28 14.70 21.32
N LEU A 198 -7.96 15.27 20.16
CA LEU A 198 -6.82 16.16 19.98
C LEU A 198 -7.16 17.60 20.37
N ASP A 199 -6.13 18.42 20.51
CA ASP A 199 -6.26 19.86 20.66
C ASP A 199 -7.00 20.50 19.45
N GLY A 200 -7.57 21.69 19.67
CA GLY A 200 -8.30 22.43 18.65
C GLY A 200 -7.46 22.83 17.44
N SER A 201 -6.13 22.88 17.55
CA SER A 201 -5.21 23.16 16.44
C SER A 201 -5.30 22.14 15.30
N PHE A 202 -5.59 20.87 15.60
CA PHE A 202 -5.74 19.80 14.60
C PHE A 202 -7.00 19.91 13.72
N ARG A 203 -7.93 20.84 14.00
CA ARG A 203 -9.19 20.96 13.23
C ARG A 203 -9.00 21.26 11.75
N ARG A 204 -7.84 21.78 11.35
CA ARG A 204 -7.51 22.13 9.95
C ARG A 204 -6.51 21.17 9.32
N GLU A 205 -6.02 20.18 10.08
CA GLU A 205 -5.11 19.17 9.57
C GLU A 205 -5.84 17.91 9.12
N GLU A 206 -5.26 17.22 8.15
CA GLU A 206 -5.65 15.87 7.81
C GLU A 206 -4.95 14.90 8.76
N PHE A 207 -5.75 14.13 9.51
CA PHE A 207 -5.19 13.11 10.39
C PHE A 207 -6.06 11.85 10.43
N SER A 208 -5.42 10.73 10.75
CA SER A 208 -6.10 9.45 10.96
C SER A 208 -5.43 8.65 12.06
N ALA A 209 -6.08 7.57 12.49
CA ALA A 209 -5.48 6.66 13.42
C ALA A 209 -5.75 5.20 13.09
N VAL A 210 -4.87 4.34 13.59
CA VAL A 210 -5.08 2.90 13.66
C VAL A 210 -4.85 2.42 15.09
N LYS A 211 -5.69 1.51 15.57
CA LYS A 211 -5.45 0.77 16.81
C LYS A 211 -5.15 -0.69 16.46
N LEU A 212 -3.95 -1.11 16.79
CA LEU A 212 -3.47 -2.48 16.66
C LEU A 212 -3.79 -3.26 17.93
N ASP A 213 -4.44 -4.40 17.78
CA ASP A 213 -4.61 -5.40 18.82
C ASP A 213 -4.07 -6.77 18.36
N SER A 214 -4.28 -7.82 19.16
CA SER A 214 -3.76 -9.16 18.85
C SER A 214 -4.48 -9.87 17.69
N GLN A 215 -5.62 -9.34 17.22
CA GLN A 215 -6.50 -9.98 16.25
C GLN A 215 -6.79 -9.12 15.02
N GLY A 216 -6.66 -7.80 15.14
CA GLY A 216 -7.07 -6.86 14.10
C GLY A 216 -6.56 -5.46 14.28
N ILE A 217 -7.09 -4.63 13.39
CA ILE A 217 -6.74 -3.22 13.21
C ILE A 217 -8.07 -2.47 13.17
N ASN A 218 -8.27 -1.56 14.12
CA ASN A 218 -9.37 -0.61 14.05
C ASN A 218 -8.89 0.67 13.38
N PHE A 219 -9.54 1.06 12.29
CA PHE A 219 -9.25 2.30 11.58
C PHE A 219 -10.14 3.41 12.13
N TYR A 220 -9.55 4.60 12.24
CA TYR A 220 -10.25 5.81 12.66
C TYR A 220 -9.94 6.94 11.68
N ARG A 221 -10.99 7.70 11.35
CA ARG A 221 -10.91 8.92 10.54
C ARG A 221 -11.12 10.15 11.43
N ASN A 222 -10.62 11.29 10.99
CA ASN A 222 -10.85 12.55 11.67
C ASN A 222 -12.32 13.02 11.54
N SER A 223 -12.80 13.67 12.59
CA SER A 223 -14.05 14.44 12.61
C SER A 223 -13.85 15.63 13.55
N GLY A 224 -13.50 16.79 12.97
CA GLY A 224 -13.01 17.92 13.75
C GLY A 224 -11.68 17.57 14.43
N SER A 225 -11.62 17.65 15.75
CA SER A 225 -10.47 17.22 16.56
C SER A 225 -10.65 15.84 17.20
N ASN A 226 -11.66 15.08 16.77
CA ASN A 226 -11.97 13.76 17.30
C ASN A 226 -11.66 12.65 16.30
N PHE A 227 -11.47 11.45 16.82
CA PHE A 227 -11.38 10.22 16.04
C PHE A 227 -12.74 9.54 15.98
N VAL A 228 -13.16 9.13 14.80
CA VAL A 228 -14.37 8.34 14.57
C VAL A 228 -13.97 7.01 13.95
N GLN A 229 -14.40 5.91 14.56
CA GLN A 229 -14.11 4.57 14.07
C GLN A 229 -14.72 4.38 12.67
N ASP A 230 -13.91 3.94 11.72
CA ASP A 230 -14.28 3.67 10.33
C ASP A 230 -14.54 2.19 10.08
N GLY A 231 -13.78 1.31 10.74
CA GLY A 231 -13.98 -0.13 10.64
C GLY A 231 -12.88 -0.96 11.29
N TYR A 232 -13.10 -2.27 11.32
CA TYR A 232 -12.18 -3.27 11.86
C TYR A 232 -11.75 -4.23 10.76
N VAL A 233 -10.44 -4.47 10.63
CA VAL A 233 -9.88 -5.42 9.68
C VAL A 233 -8.92 -6.37 10.38
N PRO A 234 -9.08 -7.69 10.24
CA PRO A 234 -8.11 -8.67 10.72
C PRO A 234 -6.73 -8.49 10.08
N TRP A 235 -5.68 -8.90 10.77
CA TRP A 235 -4.30 -8.80 10.27
C TRP A 235 -3.48 -10.04 10.60
N THR A 236 -2.39 -10.28 9.87
CA THR A 236 -1.51 -11.42 10.08
C THR A 236 -0.06 -11.07 9.72
N GLY A 237 0.84 -11.35 10.66
CA GLY A 237 2.25 -11.05 10.54
C GLY A 237 2.58 -9.56 10.64
N MET A 238 3.79 -9.25 11.10
CA MET A 238 4.25 -7.88 11.35
C MET A 238 4.14 -6.96 10.13
N ALA A 239 4.37 -7.51 8.94
CA ALA A 239 4.27 -6.77 7.69
C ALA A 239 2.85 -6.21 7.46
N SER A 240 1.79 -6.93 7.83
CA SER A 240 0.45 -6.37 7.66
C SER A 240 0.11 -5.32 8.74
N ALA A 241 0.72 -5.31 9.93
CA ALA A 241 0.54 -4.16 10.83
C ALA A 241 1.24 -2.91 10.29
N PHE A 242 2.45 -3.04 9.75
CA PHE A 242 3.11 -1.91 9.08
C PHE A 242 2.26 -1.40 7.92
N ALA A 243 1.64 -2.28 7.14
CA ALA A 243 0.71 -1.86 6.09
C ALA A 243 -0.39 -0.92 6.61
N ALA A 244 -0.93 -1.16 7.80
CA ALA A 244 -1.91 -0.24 8.39
C ALA A 244 -1.31 1.09 8.86
N MET A 245 -0.04 1.15 9.27
CA MET A 245 0.64 2.42 9.54
C MET A 245 0.72 3.27 8.26
N PHE A 246 1.07 2.68 7.13
CA PHE A 246 1.31 3.42 5.88
C PHE A 246 0.06 3.63 5.01
N ALA A 247 -0.98 2.81 5.13
CA ALA A 247 -2.19 2.95 4.33
C ALA A 247 -2.92 4.26 4.62
N GLN A 248 -3.39 4.98 3.61
CA GLN A 248 -4.19 6.19 3.83
C GLN A 248 -5.42 5.92 4.72
N ASP A 249 -6.15 4.84 4.40
CA ASP A 249 -7.37 4.46 5.06
C ASP A 249 -7.57 2.94 5.07
N ARG A 250 -8.72 2.50 5.59
CA ARG A 250 -9.13 1.10 5.63
C ARG A 250 -9.26 0.49 4.24
N VAL A 251 -9.78 1.25 3.27
CA VAL A 251 -10.06 0.77 1.91
C VAL A 251 -8.76 0.41 1.20
N MET A 252 -7.77 1.31 1.25
CA MET A 252 -6.44 1.04 0.70
C MET A 252 -5.81 -0.18 1.36
N TYR A 253 -5.91 -0.30 2.69
CA TYR A 253 -5.39 -1.47 3.40
C TYR A 253 -6.03 -2.77 2.91
N GLU A 254 -7.37 -2.84 2.90
CA GLU A 254 -8.12 -4.03 2.47
C GLU A 254 -7.79 -4.40 1.02
N CYS A 255 -7.80 -3.43 0.10
CA CYS A 255 -7.59 -3.69 -1.32
C CYS A 255 -6.17 -4.14 -1.64
N SER A 256 -5.16 -3.53 -1.00
CA SER A 256 -3.78 -4.00 -1.12
C SER A 256 -3.60 -5.39 -0.50
N MET A 257 -4.26 -5.70 0.62
CA MET A 257 -4.24 -7.04 1.21
C MET A 257 -5.01 -8.08 0.36
N GLN A 258 -6.09 -7.72 -0.33
CA GLN A 258 -6.75 -8.62 -1.28
C GLN A 258 -5.80 -9.03 -2.42
N THR A 259 -4.94 -8.11 -2.87
CA THR A 259 -3.89 -8.43 -3.86
C THR A 259 -2.89 -9.45 -3.31
N VAL A 260 -2.54 -9.35 -2.04
CA VAL A 260 -1.69 -10.35 -1.36
C VAL A 260 -2.37 -11.73 -1.34
N PHE A 261 -3.62 -11.81 -0.92
CA PHE A 261 -4.33 -13.10 -0.82
C PHE A 261 -4.63 -13.71 -2.18
N ARG A 262 -4.84 -12.89 -3.22
CA ARG A 262 -4.88 -13.34 -4.62
C ARG A 262 -3.59 -14.06 -5.00
N LYS A 263 -2.43 -13.48 -4.67
CA LYS A 263 -1.12 -14.11 -4.92
C LYS A 263 -0.91 -15.37 -4.09
N LEU A 264 -1.31 -15.36 -2.82
CA LEU A 264 -1.23 -16.55 -1.96
C LEU A 264 -2.03 -17.71 -2.55
N SER A 265 -3.25 -17.47 -3.00
CA SER A 265 -4.08 -18.48 -3.65
C SER A 265 -3.38 -19.05 -4.89
N TYR A 266 -2.87 -18.18 -5.77
CA TYR A 266 -2.15 -18.61 -6.97
C TYR A 266 -0.91 -19.47 -6.64
N LEU A 267 -0.08 -19.03 -5.70
CA LEU A 267 1.10 -19.78 -5.26
C LEU A 267 0.73 -21.12 -4.59
N SER A 268 -0.34 -21.16 -3.79
CA SER A 268 -0.85 -22.40 -3.19
C SER A 268 -1.23 -23.41 -4.27
N GLY A 269 -1.82 -22.96 -5.38
CA GLY A 269 -2.15 -23.80 -6.53
C GLY A 269 -0.90 -24.36 -7.22
N ILE A 270 0.15 -23.53 -7.40
CA ILE A 270 1.44 -23.99 -7.96
C ILE A 270 2.08 -25.04 -7.05
N TYR A 271 2.16 -24.77 -5.75
CA TYR A 271 2.78 -25.71 -4.80
C TYR A 271 1.96 -26.99 -4.65
N SER A 272 0.63 -26.93 -4.74
CA SER A 272 -0.23 -28.12 -4.79
C SER A 272 0.11 -28.96 -6.03
N GLY A 273 0.20 -28.35 -7.21
CA GLY A 273 0.64 -29.03 -8.43
C GLY A 273 2.03 -29.67 -8.29
N ARG A 274 2.98 -28.97 -7.67
CA ARG A 274 4.31 -29.54 -7.37
C ARG A 274 4.23 -30.71 -6.40
N ALA A 275 3.46 -30.60 -5.32
CA ALA A 275 3.29 -31.67 -4.33
C ALA A 275 2.71 -32.94 -4.97
N LYS A 276 1.76 -32.78 -5.90
CA LYS A 276 1.19 -33.89 -6.67
C LYS A 276 2.25 -34.62 -7.50
N VAL A 277 3.05 -33.88 -8.28
CA VAL A 277 4.14 -34.47 -9.08
C VAL A 277 5.19 -35.15 -8.19
N LEU A 278 5.50 -34.59 -7.01
CA LEU A 278 6.40 -35.23 -6.06
C LEU A 278 5.83 -36.51 -5.45
N SER A 279 4.52 -36.55 -5.22
CA SER A 279 3.79 -37.73 -4.77
C SER A 279 3.91 -38.87 -5.79
N GLU A 280 3.58 -38.59 -7.06
CA GLU A 280 3.65 -39.56 -8.15
C GLU A 280 5.08 -40.13 -8.30
N ASN A 281 6.10 -39.26 -8.30
CA ASN A 281 7.51 -39.66 -8.35
C ASN A 281 7.95 -40.50 -7.14
N ALA A 282 7.44 -40.21 -5.94
CA ALA A 282 7.77 -40.98 -4.73
C ALA A 282 7.23 -42.41 -4.81
N VAL A 283 6.03 -42.59 -5.38
CA VAL A 283 5.44 -43.90 -5.64
C VAL A 283 6.28 -44.67 -6.66
N GLU A 284 6.62 -44.04 -7.79
CA GLU A 284 7.42 -44.68 -8.85
C GLU A 284 8.81 -45.12 -8.38
N THR A 285 9.45 -44.34 -7.50
CA THR A 285 10.79 -44.61 -6.98
C THR A 285 10.80 -45.46 -5.69
N GLY A 286 9.64 -45.93 -5.23
CA GLY A 286 9.52 -46.76 -4.03
C GLY A 286 9.78 -46.03 -2.71
N ARG A 287 9.74 -44.68 -2.70
CA ARG A 287 9.93 -43.83 -1.52
C ARG A 287 8.63 -43.61 -0.76
N LEU A 288 8.00 -44.71 -0.33
CA LEU A 288 6.67 -44.71 0.32
C LEU A 288 6.62 -43.96 1.67
N LEU A 289 7.77 -43.65 2.26
CA LEU A 289 7.87 -42.82 3.47
C LEU A 289 7.50 -41.35 3.22
N CYS A 290 7.61 -40.88 1.98
CA CYS A 290 7.31 -39.49 1.61
C CYS A 290 5.80 -39.29 1.38
N ALA A 291 5.06 -39.03 2.46
CA ALA A 291 3.62 -38.81 2.42
C ALA A 291 3.27 -37.37 1.99
N TYR A 292 3.24 -37.11 0.68
CA TYR A 292 2.78 -35.83 0.12
C TYR A 292 1.24 -35.72 0.05
N GLU A 293 0.56 -36.86 -0.10
CA GLU A 293 -0.90 -36.97 -0.26
C GLU A 293 -1.64 -37.25 1.06
N GLY A 294 -2.89 -36.81 1.10
CA GLY A 294 -3.78 -36.91 2.27
C GLY A 294 -4.30 -35.56 2.73
N ASP A 295 -5.41 -35.59 3.45
CA ASP A 295 -6.13 -34.41 3.95
C ASP A 295 -5.27 -33.50 4.84
N ASP A 296 -4.41 -34.10 5.66
CA ASP A 296 -3.50 -33.40 6.57
C ASP A 296 -2.03 -33.45 6.10
N ALA A 297 -1.80 -33.94 4.87
CA ALA A 297 -0.50 -33.90 4.22
C ALA A 297 -0.33 -32.57 3.46
N VAL A 298 0.88 -32.33 2.93
CA VAL A 298 1.20 -31.05 2.28
C VAL A 298 0.27 -30.75 1.10
N LEU A 299 -0.10 -31.74 0.29
CA LEU A 299 -1.03 -31.53 -0.83
C LEU A 299 -2.41 -31.05 -0.36
N GLY A 300 -3.06 -31.78 0.54
CA GLY A 300 -4.40 -31.43 1.02
C GLY A 300 -4.42 -30.09 1.77
N LEU A 301 -3.37 -29.78 2.52
CA LEU A 301 -3.23 -28.49 3.19
C LEU A 301 -3.06 -27.32 2.20
N LEU A 302 -2.32 -27.51 1.10
CA LEU A 302 -2.15 -26.49 0.06
C LEU A 302 -3.44 -26.24 -0.71
N GLU A 303 -4.23 -27.29 -0.99
CA GLU A 303 -5.55 -27.16 -1.62
C GLU A 303 -6.52 -26.39 -0.70
N ARG A 304 -6.56 -26.70 0.59
CA ARG A 304 -7.34 -25.94 1.58
C ARG A 304 -6.87 -24.49 1.67
N GLN A 305 -5.56 -24.24 1.65
CA GLN A 305 -5.01 -22.88 1.65
C GLN A 305 -5.41 -22.10 0.40
N ASN A 306 -5.39 -22.72 -0.78
CA ASN A 306 -5.85 -22.09 -2.03
C ASN A 306 -7.30 -21.61 -1.91
N VAL A 307 -8.18 -22.47 -1.39
CA VAL A 307 -9.60 -22.18 -1.18
C VAL A 307 -9.80 -21.09 -0.12
N ALA A 308 -9.14 -21.21 1.03
CA ALA A 308 -9.22 -20.22 2.10
C ALA A 308 -8.72 -18.84 1.65
N ALA A 309 -7.61 -18.78 0.89
CA ALA A 309 -7.07 -17.53 0.37
C ALA A 309 -8.04 -16.86 -0.63
N ASN A 310 -8.75 -17.65 -1.44
CA ASN A 310 -9.80 -17.14 -2.34
C ASN A 310 -11.01 -16.57 -1.57
N LYS A 311 -11.38 -17.17 -0.44
CA LYS A 311 -12.44 -16.63 0.44
C LYS A 311 -12.03 -15.30 1.04
N VAL A 312 -10.84 -15.22 1.64
CA VAL A 312 -10.31 -13.98 2.25
C VAL A 312 -10.18 -12.85 1.22
N ARG A 313 -9.85 -13.18 -0.04
CA ARG A 313 -9.81 -12.20 -1.13
C ARG A 313 -11.17 -11.50 -1.36
N GLN A 314 -12.28 -12.18 -1.12
CA GLN A 314 -13.63 -11.60 -1.30
C GLN A 314 -14.09 -10.75 -0.11
N GLY A 315 -13.35 -10.79 1.00
CA GLY A 315 -13.60 -10.04 2.21
C GLY A 315 -12.79 -10.60 3.37
N VAL A 316 -12.00 -9.76 4.03
CA VAL A 316 -11.09 -10.20 5.09
C VAL A 316 -11.88 -10.37 6.39
N LYS A 317 -12.28 -11.59 6.71
CA LYS A 317 -12.96 -11.94 7.97
C LYS A 317 -11.99 -12.62 8.94
N SER A 318 -12.20 -12.40 10.25
CA SER A 318 -11.30 -12.88 11.29
C SER A 318 -11.12 -14.40 11.29
N ASN A 319 -12.21 -15.14 11.09
CA ASN A 319 -12.16 -16.61 11.08
C ASN A 319 -11.38 -17.15 9.89
N ASP A 320 -11.60 -16.57 8.71
CA ASP A 320 -10.91 -16.99 7.47
C ASP A 320 -9.41 -16.70 7.55
N LEU A 321 -9.01 -15.58 8.19
CA LEU A 321 -7.59 -15.26 8.39
C LEU A 321 -6.90 -16.15 9.44
N ARG A 322 -7.63 -16.54 10.49
CA ARG A 322 -7.14 -17.52 11.47
C ARG A 322 -6.94 -18.89 10.82
N GLU A 323 -7.87 -19.33 9.97
CA GLU A 323 -7.74 -20.56 9.19
C GLU A 323 -6.47 -20.51 8.32
N LEU A 324 -6.22 -19.40 7.61
CA LEU A 324 -4.98 -19.24 6.82
C LEU A 324 -3.71 -19.34 7.66
N THR A 325 -3.72 -18.76 8.87
CA THR A 325 -2.55 -18.76 9.76
C THR A 325 -2.29 -20.14 10.35
N ASP A 326 -3.36 -20.88 10.69
CA ASP A 326 -3.27 -22.29 11.11
C ASP A 326 -2.74 -23.17 9.97
N LEU A 327 -3.32 -23.06 8.77
CA LEU A 327 -2.88 -23.78 7.58
C LEU A 327 -1.41 -23.51 7.27
N ALA A 328 -0.97 -22.24 7.37
CA ALA A 328 0.43 -21.89 7.16
C ALA A 328 1.34 -22.61 8.17
N SER A 329 0.99 -22.61 9.45
CA SER A 329 1.78 -23.26 10.50
C SER A 329 1.86 -24.78 10.29
N ARG A 330 0.76 -25.41 9.91
CA ARG A 330 0.68 -26.85 9.61
C ARG A 330 1.47 -27.21 8.35
N LEU A 331 1.37 -26.40 7.30
CA LEU A 331 2.15 -26.55 6.08
C LEU A 331 3.64 -26.48 6.36
N GLU A 332 4.08 -25.51 7.16
CA GLU A 332 5.50 -25.38 7.52
C GLU A 332 5.99 -26.60 8.31
N ALA A 333 5.19 -27.10 9.26
CA ALA A 333 5.50 -28.32 10.01
C ALA A 333 5.62 -29.55 9.09
N LYS A 334 4.65 -29.74 8.18
CA LYS A 334 4.65 -30.87 7.25
C LYS A 334 5.75 -30.80 6.20
N ASN A 335 6.06 -29.61 5.69
CA ASN A 335 7.19 -29.41 4.79
C ASN A 335 8.53 -29.73 5.47
N ARG A 336 8.70 -29.33 6.74
CA ARG A 336 9.87 -29.70 7.54
C ARG A 336 9.97 -31.20 7.79
N GLU A 337 8.86 -31.87 8.09
CA GLU A 337 8.80 -33.33 8.29
C GLU A 337 9.30 -34.08 7.03
N LEU A 338 8.85 -33.67 5.84
CA LEU A 338 9.34 -34.23 4.57
C LEU A 338 10.86 -34.08 4.44
N VAL A 339 11.39 -32.88 4.67
CA VAL A 339 12.83 -32.63 4.58
C VAL A 339 13.62 -33.48 5.58
N GLN A 340 13.11 -33.64 6.81
CA GLN A 340 13.73 -34.50 7.83
C GLN A 340 13.74 -35.98 7.43
N GLN A 341 12.73 -36.44 6.68
CA GLN A 341 12.65 -37.79 6.12
C GLN A 341 13.47 -37.96 4.83
N SER A 342 14.32 -36.98 4.46
CA SER A 342 15.07 -36.95 3.21
C SER A 342 14.18 -36.97 1.94
N CYS A 343 12.94 -36.51 2.08
CA CYS A 343 12.03 -36.23 0.98
C CYS A 343 12.28 -34.80 0.44
N ALA A 344 11.79 -34.53 -0.77
CA ALA A 344 11.91 -33.19 -1.35
C ALA A 344 10.92 -32.25 -0.66
N GLY A 345 11.42 -31.09 -0.19
CA GLY A 345 10.54 -30.00 0.23
C GLY A 345 9.70 -29.47 -0.93
N VAL A 346 8.46 -29.08 -0.64
CA VAL A 346 7.53 -28.51 -1.62
C VAL A 346 7.81 -27.02 -1.85
N PHE A 347 8.21 -26.30 -0.81
CA PHE A 347 8.53 -24.87 -0.84
C PHE A 347 9.71 -24.51 0.08
#